data_AF-A0A2V6LC15-F1
#
_entry.id   AF-A0A2V6LC15-F1
#
_cell.length_a   1.000
_cell.length_b   1.000
_cell.length_c   1.000
_cell.angle_alpha   90.00
_cell.angle_beta   90.00
_cell.angle_gamma   90.00
#
_symmetry.space_group_name_H-M   'P 1'
#
loop_
_entity.id
_entity.type
_entity.pdbx_description
1 polymer ?
#
loop_
_entity_poly.entity_id
_entity_poly.type
_entity_poly.pdbx_seq_one_letter_code
_entity_poly.pdbx_strand_id
1 'polypeptide(L)'
;GHCFSYLNGYYRHYGADPDKPIAWGVSSYGKIYNWLFFYNGYHAEHHFRPKVHWTKMEAFHQQVAELQKEEGVRVIEHAHMLGFLDRNLPKRGKSALETTEAIS
;
A
#
# COMPACT_ATOMS: atom_id res chain seq x y z
N GLY A 1 -21.17 -8.02 1.81
CA GLY A 1 -20.16 -8.60 0.90
C GLY A 1 -19.51 -7.53 0.02
N HIS A 2 -20.26 -6.99 -0.94
CA HIS A 2 -19.70 -6.10 -1.98
C HIS A 2 -19.03 -4.81 -1.47
N CYS A 3 -19.59 -4.13 -0.46
CA CYS A 3 -19.03 -2.87 0.04
C CYS A 3 -17.59 -3.00 0.58
N PHE A 4 -17.31 -4.04 1.38
CA PHE A 4 -15.96 -4.26 1.89
C PHE A 4 -14.97 -4.65 0.81
N SER A 5 -15.40 -5.41 -0.20
CA SER A 5 -14.55 -5.73 -1.36
C SER A 5 -14.18 -4.47 -2.15
N TYR A 6 -15.13 -3.55 -2.36
CA TYR A 6 -14.86 -2.27 -3.03
C TYR A 6 -13.94 -1.37 -2.22
N LEU A 7 -14.19 -1.21 -0.91
CA LEU A 7 -13.31 -0.42 -0.03
C LEU A 7 -11.89 -1.01 -0.04
N ASN A 8 -11.77 -2.32 0.05
CA ASN A 8 -10.50 -3.03 -0.02
C ASN A 8 -9.77 -2.76 -1.36
N GLY A 9 -10.48 -2.87 -2.50
CA GLY A 9 -9.92 -2.52 -3.81
C GLY A 9 -9.47 -1.07 -3.92
N TYR A 10 -10.28 -0.14 -3.42
CA TYR A 10 -10.02 1.29 -3.47
C TYR A 10 -8.79 1.68 -2.64
N TYR A 11 -8.72 1.29 -1.36
CA TYR A 11 -7.65 1.71 -0.47
C TYR A 11 -6.30 1.08 -0.78
N ARG A 12 -6.29 -0.09 -1.43
CA ARG A 12 -5.07 -0.72 -1.94
C ARG A 12 -4.35 0.08 -3.04
N HIS A 13 -5.01 1.10 -3.59
CA HIS A 13 -4.43 1.98 -4.61
C HIS A 13 -4.59 3.47 -4.27
N TYR A 14 -5.15 3.80 -3.11
CA TYR A 14 -5.47 5.19 -2.79
C TYR A 14 -4.21 6.00 -2.47
N GLY A 15 -3.86 6.90 -3.40
CA GLY A 15 -2.64 7.70 -3.29
C GLY A 15 -1.35 6.94 -3.63
N ALA A 16 -1.46 5.80 -4.31
CA ALA A 16 -0.34 5.13 -4.97
C ALA A 16 0.27 6.02 -6.06
N ASP A 17 1.56 5.82 -6.35
CA ASP A 17 2.27 6.57 -7.40
C ASP A 17 2.31 5.71 -8.68
N PRO A 18 1.63 6.12 -9.77
CA PRO A 18 1.54 5.35 -11.01
C PRO A 18 2.84 5.36 -11.83
N ASP A 19 3.76 6.29 -11.57
CA ASP A 19 5.00 6.44 -12.34
C ASP A 19 6.10 5.52 -11.82
N LYS A 20 5.93 4.98 -10.61
CA LYS A 20 6.92 4.14 -9.92
C LYS A 20 6.40 2.72 -9.71
N PRO A 21 6.95 1.70 -10.39
CA PRO A 21 6.45 0.32 -10.29
C PRO A 21 6.38 -0.26 -8.87
N ILE A 22 7.30 0.13 -7.96
CA ILE A 22 7.28 -0.33 -6.56
C ILE A 22 6.18 0.33 -5.72
N ALA A 23 5.64 1.47 -6.18
CA ALA A 23 4.65 2.29 -5.49
C ALA A 23 3.26 2.25 -6.14
N TRP A 24 3.01 1.35 -7.10
CA TRP A 24 1.70 1.14 -7.75
C TRP A 24 0.60 0.68 -6.80
N GLY A 25 0.96 0.15 -5.64
CA GLY A 25 0.04 -0.28 -4.60
C GLY A 25 0.34 0.38 -3.26
N VAL A 26 -0.64 0.26 -2.35
CA VAL A 26 -0.56 0.66 -0.95
C VAL A 26 -0.57 -0.60 -0.11
N SER A 27 0.31 -0.71 0.89
CA SER A 27 0.39 -1.88 1.76
C SER A 27 -0.18 -1.64 3.16
N SER A 28 -0.46 -2.70 3.90
CA SER A 28 -0.89 -2.71 5.30
C SER A 28 -0.30 -3.93 5.99
N TYR A 29 0.50 -3.72 7.03
CA TYR A 29 1.29 -4.79 7.67
C TYR A 29 0.68 -5.34 8.97
N GLY A 30 -0.60 -5.07 9.25
CA GLY A 30 -1.30 -5.61 10.41
C GLY A 30 -1.33 -7.15 10.42
N LYS A 31 -0.81 -7.77 11.49
CA LYS A 31 -0.60 -9.24 11.57
C LYS A 31 -1.89 -10.05 11.45
N ILE A 32 -2.95 -9.65 12.17
CA ILE A 32 -4.24 -10.37 12.16
C ILE A 32 -4.88 -10.31 10.77
N TYR A 33 -4.89 -9.12 10.15
CA TYR A 33 -5.40 -8.94 8.80
C TYR A 33 -4.62 -9.80 7.79
N ASN A 34 -3.30 -9.74 7.80
CA ASN A 34 -2.50 -10.52 6.86
C ASN A 34 -2.64 -12.02 7.08
N TRP A 35 -2.73 -12.49 8.32
CA TRP A 35 -2.94 -13.91 8.57
C TRP A 35 -4.30 -14.41 8.05
N LEU A 36 -5.39 -13.67 8.33
CA LEU A 36 -6.74 -14.04 7.87
C LEU A 36 -6.93 -13.94 6.36
N PHE A 37 -6.17 -13.06 5.70
CA PHE A 37 -6.33 -12.75 4.28
C PHE A 37 -5.10 -13.12 3.46
N PHE A 38 -4.36 -14.17 3.84
CA PHE A 38 -3.25 -14.71 3.03
C PHE A 38 -2.23 -13.65 2.59
N TYR A 39 -1.84 -12.78 3.52
CA TYR A 39 -0.89 -11.69 3.30
C TYR A 39 -1.31 -10.69 2.22
N ASN A 40 -2.62 -10.55 1.97
CA ASN A 40 -3.17 -9.60 1.00
C ASN A 40 -2.88 -8.14 1.34
N GLY A 41 -2.49 -7.83 2.57
CA GLY A 41 -2.04 -6.50 2.97
C GLY A 41 -0.71 -6.10 2.35
N TYR A 42 0.12 -7.03 1.88
CA TYR A 42 1.38 -6.75 1.18
C TYR A 42 1.14 -6.36 -0.29
N HIS A 43 0.19 -5.49 -0.56
CA HIS A 43 -0.34 -5.29 -1.91
C HIS A 43 0.64 -4.54 -2.82
N ALA A 44 1.40 -3.57 -2.31
CA ALA A 44 2.48 -2.93 -3.08
C ALA A 44 3.53 -3.96 -3.51
N GLU A 45 3.90 -4.88 -2.63
CA GLU A 45 4.85 -5.96 -2.91
C GLU A 45 4.31 -6.91 -3.99
N HIS A 46 3.03 -7.27 -3.91
CA HIS A 46 2.39 -8.10 -4.94
C HIS A 46 2.38 -7.41 -6.31
N HIS A 47 2.14 -6.09 -6.37
CA HIS A 47 2.26 -5.33 -7.62
C HIS A 47 3.69 -5.32 -8.16
N PHE A 48 4.66 -5.11 -7.28
CA PHE A 48 6.07 -5.05 -7.67
C PHE A 48 6.60 -6.40 -8.15
N ARG A 49 6.22 -7.51 -7.50
CA ARG A 49 6.63 -8.87 -7.85
C ARG A 49 5.46 -9.87 -7.73
N PRO A 50 4.55 -9.93 -8.72
CA PRO A 50 3.32 -10.74 -8.65
C PRO A 50 3.54 -12.25 -8.59
N LYS A 51 4.76 -12.72 -8.89
CA LYS A 51 5.13 -14.14 -8.85
C LYS A 51 5.61 -14.62 -7.48
N VAL A 52 5.82 -13.71 -6.52
CA VAL A 52 6.19 -14.12 -5.16
C VAL A 52 4.98 -14.77 -4.50
N HIS A 53 5.17 -15.97 -3.94
CA HIS A 53 4.09 -16.66 -3.24
C HIS A 53 3.74 -15.91 -1.94
N TRP A 54 2.45 -15.85 -1.60
CA TRP A 54 1.95 -15.04 -0.49
C TRP A 54 2.59 -15.38 0.88
N THR A 55 2.98 -16.64 1.11
CA THR A 55 3.68 -17.06 2.34
C THR A 55 5.08 -16.46 2.49
N LYS A 56 5.65 -15.91 1.41
CA LYS A 56 6.99 -15.30 1.38
C LYS A 56 6.94 -13.77 1.45
N MET A 57 5.76 -13.17 1.59
CA MET A 57 5.59 -11.72 1.48
C MET A 57 6.31 -10.95 2.57
N GLU A 58 6.32 -11.45 3.80
CA GLU A 58 7.04 -10.79 4.90
C GLU A 58 8.54 -10.76 4.66
N ALA A 59 9.13 -11.90 4.24
CA ALA A 59 10.54 -11.98 3.89
C ALA A 59 10.87 -11.11 2.67
N PHE A 60 9.97 -11.05 1.70
CA PHE A 60 10.16 -10.20 0.52
C PHE A 60 10.07 -8.71 0.87
N HIS A 61 9.11 -8.30 1.70
CA HIS A 61 9.01 -6.93 2.21
C HIS A 61 10.30 -6.51 2.91
N GLN A 62 10.89 -7.36 3.77
CA GLN A 62 12.18 -7.07 4.42
C GLN A 62 13.31 -6.80 3.42
N GLN A 63 13.30 -7.44 2.24
CA GLN A 63 14.30 -7.22 1.20
C GLN A 63 14.12 -5.90 0.46
N VAL A 64 12.89 -5.37 0.39
CA VAL A 64 12.56 -4.18 -0.38
C VAL A 64 12.18 -2.98 0.49
N ALA A 65 12.19 -3.12 1.82
CA ALA A 65 11.70 -2.11 2.76
C ALA A 65 12.41 -0.76 2.62
N GLU A 66 13.74 -0.76 2.48
CA GLU A 66 14.50 0.49 2.28
C GLU A 66 14.16 1.13 0.93
N LEU A 67 14.07 0.34 -0.15
CA LEU A 67 13.67 0.85 -1.46
C LEU A 67 12.23 1.39 -1.44
N GLN A 68 11.30 0.72 -0.74
CA GLN A 68 9.93 1.19 -0.56
C GLN A 68 9.89 2.53 0.18
N LYS A 69 10.73 2.68 1.21
CA LYS A 69 10.84 3.92 1.98
C LYS A 69 11.45 5.05 1.15
N GLU A 70 12.52 4.79 0.41
CA GLU A 70 13.17 5.74 -0.50
C GLU A 70 12.21 6.24 -1.58
N GLU A 71 11.42 5.33 -2.16
CA GLU A 71 10.47 5.65 -3.22
C GLU A 71 9.14 6.22 -2.70
N GLY A 72 8.96 6.31 -1.38
CA GLY A 72 7.76 6.88 -0.76
C GLY A 72 6.52 5.98 -0.88
N VAL A 73 6.71 4.66 -0.94
CA VAL A 73 5.63 3.68 -1.02
C VAL A 73 4.70 3.84 0.18
N ARG A 74 3.41 3.93 -0.12
CA ARG A 74 2.38 4.21 0.88
C ARG A 74 2.04 2.99 1.69
N VAL A 75 1.78 3.23 2.98
CA VAL A 75 1.27 2.23 3.92
C VAL A 75 0.03 2.80 4.60
N ILE A 76 -0.99 1.95 4.76
CA ILE A 76 -2.16 2.20 5.59
C ILE A 76 -2.04 1.35 6.86
N GLU A 77 -2.31 1.94 8.02
CA GLU A 77 -2.18 1.30 9.34
C GLU A 77 -3.25 0.22 9.56
N HIS A 78 -4.40 0.39 8.93
CA HIS A 78 -5.59 -0.46 9.10
C HIS A 78 -5.70 -1.45 7.96
N ALA A 79 -6.52 -2.49 8.14
CA ALA A 79 -6.89 -3.34 7.01
C ALA A 79 -7.51 -2.47 5.91
N HIS A 80 -7.16 -2.70 4.64
CA HIS A 80 -7.55 -1.82 3.53
C HIS A 80 -9.05 -1.49 3.46
N MET A 81 -9.92 -2.45 3.76
CA MET A 81 -11.38 -2.22 3.81
C MET A 81 -11.83 -1.18 4.85
N LEU A 82 -10.95 -0.83 5.80
CA LEU A 82 -11.10 0.17 6.84
C LEU A 82 -10.16 1.37 6.65
N GLY A 83 -9.59 1.55 5.46
CA GLY A 83 -8.59 2.58 5.20
C GLY A 83 -9.07 4.01 5.48
N PHE A 84 -10.38 4.27 5.50
CA PHE A 84 -10.97 5.56 5.88
C PHE A 84 -10.69 5.97 7.34
N LEU A 85 -10.26 5.04 8.19
CA LEU A 85 -9.84 5.32 9.57
C LEU A 85 -8.38 5.76 9.67
N ASP A 86 -7.62 5.65 8.59
CA ASP A 86 -6.21 6.02 8.58
C ASP A 86 -6.04 7.54 8.65
N ARG A 87 -5.25 8.00 9.62
CA ARG A 87 -5.05 9.42 9.92
C ARG A 87 -4.17 10.13 8.89
N ASN A 88 -3.40 9.36 8.11
CA ASN A 88 -2.40 9.84 7.18
C ASN A 88 -2.87 9.74 5.72
N LEU A 89 -4.17 9.53 5.46
CA LEU A 89 -4.70 9.51 4.10
C LEU A 89 -4.41 10.82 3.36
N PRO A 90 -3.93 10.76 2.11
CA PRO A 90 -3.72 11.96 1.32
C PRO A 90 -5.07 12.63 1.04
N LYS A 91 -5.06 13.97 1.05
CA LYS A 91 -6.23 14.76 0.64
C LYS A 91 -6.52 14.47 -0.84
N ARG A 92 -7.76 14.09 -1.12
CA ARG A 92 -8.24 13.84 -2.49
C ARG A 92 -7.97 15.07 -3.36
N GLY A 93 -7.22 14.89 -4.46
CA GLY A 93 -6.96 15.94 -5.45
C GLY A 93 -5.58 16.61 -5.39
N LYS A 94 -4.74 16.32 -4.38
CA LYS A 94 -3.32 16.71 -4.40
C LYS A 94 -2.49 15.52 -4.87
N SER A 95 -2.09 15.56 -6.14
CA SER A 95 -1.03 14.70 -6.67
C SER A 95 0.26 14.95 -5.87
N ALA A 96 1.12 13.93 -5.74
CA ALA A 96 2.40 14.00 -5.03
C ALA A 96 3.35 15.11 -5.56
N LEU A 97 3.05 15.70 -6.71
CA LEU A 97 3.75 16.82 -7.34
C LEU A 97 3.84 18.10 -6.48
N GLU A 98 2.86 18.41 -5.63
CA GLU A 98 2.90 19.64 -4.81
C GLU A 98 3.93 19.59 -3.66
N THR A 99 4.40 18.39 -3.27
CA THR A 99 5.33 18.26 -2.13
C THR A 99 6.76 18.64 -2.53
N THR A 100 7.11 18.52 -3.82
CA THR A 100 8.45 18.83 -4.32
C THR A 100 8.66 20.33 -4.54
N GLU A 101 7.61 21.07 -4.91
CA GLU A 101 7.68 22.53 -5.10
C GLU A 101 7.71 23.32 -3.79
N ALA A 102 7.25 22.76 -2.68
CA ALA A 102 7.20 23.47 -1.39
C ALA A 102 8.56 23.50 -0.63
N ILE A 103 9.61 22.89 -1.17
CA ILE A 103 10.93 22.76 -0.54
C ILE A 103 12.03 23.45 -1.38
N SER A 104 11.70 24.11 -2.50
CA SER A 104 12.65 24.93 -3.30
C SER A 104 12.54 26.42 -3.03
#